data_AF-A0A6J8CHL2-F1
#
_entry.id   AF-A0A6J8CHL2-F1
#
_cell.length_a   1.000
_cell.length_b   1.000
_cell.length_c   1.000
_cell.angle_alpha   90.00
_cell.angle_beta   90.00
_cell.angle_gamma   90.00
#
_symmetry.space_group_name_H-M   'P 1'
#
loop_
_entity.id
_entity.type
_entity.pdbx_description
1 polymer ?
#
loop_
_entity_poly.entity_id
_entity_poly.type
_entity_poly.pdbx_seq_one_letter_code
_entity_poly.pdbx_strand_id
1 'polypeptide(L)'
;MKVLSENIINLNEKKYALTLKNRKDIFQSYFQRGHEELGITDKSLLKHDAFPLLCRFSSMSFQTVADEETAPLVIKSDNNLNDLDTLFQTPIQVFKSEIKSLRIDSPMSYCVLVLCLLFNGKLPKRDLLYSNKHKSLLKDCYGVCGLNRGTPIKTLSDIAKSLTDVYLKEDDGTLMFIHDIIMDIVSVCFGEHSPDIILKHADIEVIINRVLLKKITTETTGYRIFIPEHHHVDFFHRLCTEIENGNALQVFNHCQLEIHWV
;
A
#
# COMPACT_ATOMS: atom_id res chain seq x y z
N MET A 1 -44.71 -4.32 4.99
CA MET A 1 -43.32 -3.87 5.21
C MET A 1 -42.84 -3.23 3.91
N LYS A 2 -42.71 -1.89 3.85
CA LYS A 2 -42.18 -1.20 2.66
C LYS A 2 -40.68 -1.44 2.63
N VAL A 3 -40.20 -2.14 1.61
CA VAL A 3 -38.77 -2.21 1.30
C VAL A 3 -38.36 -0.81 0.88
N LEU A 4 -37.52 -0.15 1.71
CA LEU A 4 -36.81 1.05 1.29
C LEU A 4 -35.88 0.60 0.16
N SER A 5 -36.17 1.01 -1.07
CA SER A 5 -35.18 0.97 -2.15
C SER A 5 -34.07 1.93 -1.75
N GLU A 6 -33.04 1.42 -1.09
CA GLU A 6 -31.81 2.17 -0.87
C GLU A 6 -31.30 2.60 -2.25
N ASN A 7 -31.15 3.92 -2.44
CA ASN A 7 -30.51 4.48 -3.61
C ASN A 7 -29.02 4.10 -3.56
N ILE A 8 -28.70 2.87 -3.96
CA ILE A 8 -27.32 2.41 -4.12
C ILE A 8 -26.74 3.17 -5.31
N ILE A 9 -25.91 4.18 -5.02
CA ILE A 9 -25.17 4.93 -6.03
C ILE A 9 -23.92 4.12 -6.36
N ASN A 10 -23.86 3.58 -7.58
CA ASN A 10 -22.66 2.95 -8.08
C ASN A 10 -21.69 4.03 -8.57
N LEU A 11 -20.70 4.37 -7.74
CA LEU A 11 -19.67 5.37 -8.05
C LEU A 11 -18.75 4.96 -9.22
N ASN A 12 -18.76 3.68 -9.61
CA ASN A 12 -18.01 3.18 -10.77
C ASN A 12 -18.77 3.41 -12.10
N GLU A 13 -19.97 3.98 -12.06
CA GLU A 13 -20.66 4.36 -13.30
C GLU A 13 -19.89 5.46 -14.04
N LYS A 14 -19.77 5.32 -15.37
CA LYS A 14 -19.08 6.29 -16.24
C LYS A 14 -19.57 7.74 -16.06
N LYS A 15 -20.80 7.95 -15.61
CA LYS A 15 -21.37 9.29 -15.36
C LYS A 15 -20.68 10.03 -14.20
N TYR A 16 -20.05 9.31 -13.27
CA TYR A 16 -19.29 9.86 -12.15
C TYR A 16 -17.78 9.88 -12.40
N ALA A 17 -17.32 9.32 -13.53
CA ALA A 17 -15.91 9.36 -13.90
C ALA A 17 -15.46 10.81 -14.14
N LEU A 18 -14.25 11.13 -13.68
CA LEU A 18 -13.65 12.44 -13.92
C LEU A 18 -13.48 12.69 -15.42
N THR A 19 -14.16 13.71 -15.93
CA THR A 19 -14.00 14.19 -17.31
C THR A 19 -12.58 14.74 -17.50
N LEU A 20 -12.12 14.83 -18.76
CA LEU A 20 -10.81 15.45 -19.06
C LEU A 20 -10.72 16.86 -18.49
N LYS A 21 -11.80 17.65 -18.55
CA LYS A 21 -11.87 18.98 -17.95
C LYS A 21 -11.63 18.92 -16.44
N ASN A 22 -12.40 18.08 -15.72
CA ASN A 22 -12.24 17.92 -14.27
C ASN A 22 -10.80 17.49 -13.91
N ARG A 23 -10.19 16.62 -14.72
CA ARG A 23 -8.80 16.18 -14.51
C ARG A 23 -7.79 17.30 -14.75
N LYS A 24 -7.97 18.14 -15.78
CA LYS A 24 -7.14 19.34 -15.98
C LYS A 24 -7.28 20.33 -14.83
N ASP A 25 -8.51 20.56 -14.34
CA ASP A 25 -8.78 21.44 -13.20
C ASP A 25 -8.11 20.92 -11.92
N ILE A 26 -8.23 19.61 -11.64
CA ILE A 26 -7.54 18.95 -10.53
C ILE A 26 -6.02 19.07 -10.71
N PHE A 27 -5.48 18.81 -11.90
CA PHE A 27 -4.05 18.93 -12.16
C PHE A 27 -3.54 20.35 -11.85
N GLN A 28 -4.22 21.38 -12.33
CA GLN A 28 -3.86 22.78 -12.06
C GLN A 28 -3.95 23.15 -10.57
N SER A 29 -4.76 22.45 -9.77
CA SER A 29 -4.80 22.68 -8.32
C SER A 29 -3.53 22.17 -7.61
N TYR A 30 -2.81 21.22 -8.21
CA TYR A 30 -1.56 20.64 -7.67
C TYR A 30 -0.29 21.24 -8.30
N PHE A 31 -0.37 21.77 -9.53
CA PHE A 31 0.77 22.28 -10.28
C PHE A 31 0.58 23.74 -10.67
N GLN A 32 1.61 24.56 -10.47
CA GLN A 32 1.62 25.97 -10.93
C GLN A 32 1.74 26.10 -12.46
N ARG A 33 2.03 24.99 -13.16
CA ARG A 33 2.21 24.90 -14.62
C ARG A 33 1.14 24.01 -15.25
N GLY A 34 0.82 24.27 -16.51
CA GLY A 34 -0.07 23.39 -17.29
C GLY A 34 0.54 22.00 -17.50
N HIS A 35 -0.30 20.97 -17.66
CA HIS A 35 0.15 19.59 -17.89
C HIS A 35 0.93 19.46 -19.22
N GLU A 36 0.59 20.26 -20.23
CA GLU A 36 1.32 20.33 -21.51
C GLU A 36 2.74 20.87 -21.35
N GLU A 37 2.94 21.88 -20.48
CA GLU A 37 4.27 22.41 -20.15
C GLU A 37 5.13 21.38 -19.41
N LEU A 38 4.47 20.45 -18.72
CA LEU A 38 5.10 19.34 -18.00
C LEU A 38 5.26 18.08 -18.87
N GLY A 39 4.95 18.17 -20.17
CA GLY A 39 5.11 17.07 -21.14
C GLY A 39 4.08 15.95 -20.99
N ILE A 40 3.00 16.16 -20.24
CA ILE A 40 1.96 15.14 -20.00
C ILE A 40 0.87 15.26 -21.05
N THR A 41 0.51 14.14 -21.67
CA THR A 41 -0.55 14.12 -22.69
C THR A 41 -1.96 14.01 -22.07
N ASP A 42 -2.98 14.53 -22.77
CA ASP A 42 -4.39 14.34 -22.39
C ASP A 42 -4.77 12.86 -22.24
N LYS A 43 -4.15 11.98 -23.03
CA LYS A 43 -4.32 10.52 -22.94
C LYS A 43 -3.77 9.96 -21.62
N SER A 44 -2.62 10.47 -21.17
CA SER A 44 -2.02 10.09 -19.88
C SER A 44 -2.94 10.47 -18.72
N LEU A 45 -3.54 11.67 -18.77
CA LEU A 45 -4.44 12.13 -17.72
C LEU A 45 -5.68 11.24 -17.56
N LEU A 46 -6.20 10.65 -18.64
CA LEU A 46 -7.44 9.85 -18.63
C LEU A 46 -7.26 8.38 -18.24
N LYS A 47 -6.03 7.90 -18.09
CA LYS A 47 -5.73 6.45 -18.08
C LYS A 47 -6.07 5.73 -16.78
N HIS A 48 -6.03 6.41 -15.64
CA HIS A 48 -6.13 5.77 -14.32
C HIS A 48 -7.19 6.40 -13.42
N ASP A 49 -7.83 5.59 -12.59
CA ASP A 49 -8.92 6.05 -11.73
C ASP A 49 -8.44 6.76 -10.45
N ALA A 50 -7.21 6.48 -10.00
CA ALA A 50 -6.56 7.14 -8.86
C ALA A 50 -5.95 8.51 -9.22
N PHE A 51 -6.59 9.28 -10.11
CA PHE A 51 -6.01 10.49 -10.70
C PHE A 51 -5.59 11.58 -9.69
N PRO A 52 -6.44 11.97 -8.71
CA PRO A 52 -6.04 12.96 -7.70
C PRO A 52 -4.82 12.50 -6.88
N LEU A 53 -4.72 11.19 -6.61
CA LEU A 53 -3.58 10.61 -5.91
C LEU A 53 -2.30 10.77 -6.74
N LEU A 54 -2.36 10.48 -8.05
CA LEU A 54 -1.23 10.68 -8.96
C LEU A 54 -0.78 12.14 -9.01
N CYS A 55 -1.72 13.09 -9.10
CA CYS A 55 -1.39 14.52 -9.04
C CYS A 55 -0.69 14.90 -7.73
N ARG A 56 -1.21 14.42 -6.60
CA ARG A 56 -0.63 14.67 -5.27
C ARG A 56 0.81 14.16 -5.18
N PHE A 57 1.03 12.88 -5.47
CA PHE A 57 2.37 12.26 -5.44
C PHE A 57 3.34 13.01 -6.36
N SER A 58 2.92 13.25 -7.59
CA SER A 58 3.70 13.99 -8.57
C SER A 58 4.07 15.37 -8.01
N SER A 59 3.12 16.15 -7.48
CA SER A 59 3.39 17.51 -6.96
C SER A 59 4.36 17.56 -5.79
N MET A 60 4.33 16.58 -4.89
CA MET A 60 5.26 16.49 -3.75
C MET A 60 6.70 16.27 -4.21
N SER A 61 6.85 15.57 -5.32
CA SER A 61 8.14 15.30 -5.96
C SER A 61 8.76 16.54 -6.60
N PHE A 62 7.94 17.50 -7.03
CA PHE A 62 8.41 18.76 -7.65
C PHE A 62 8.72 19.87 -6.64
N GLN A 63 8.21 19.80 -5.41
CA GLN A 63 8.35 20.87 -4.41
C GLN A 63 9.63 20.75 -3.56
N THR A 64 10.32 19.62 -3.57
CA THR A 64 11.46 19.30 -2.68
C THR A 64 12.82 19.88 -3.09
N VAL A 65 12.87 20.80 -4.06
CA VAL A 65 14.14 21.40 -4.54
C VAL A 65 14.62 22.59 -3.68
N ALA A 66 13.90 22.97 -2.61
CA ALA A 66 14.21 24.20 -1.87
C ALA A 66 15.07 24.05 -0.59
N ASP A 67 15.09 22.88 0.08
CA ASP A 67 15.83 22.70 1.35
C ASP A 67 16.47 21.30 1.43
N GLU A 68 17.79 21.21 1.21
CA GLU A 68 18.54 19.95 1.09
C GLU A 68 18.65 19.12 2.40
N GLU A 69 18.31 19.66 3.57
CA GLU A 69 18.65 19.02 4.84
C GLU A 69 17.50 18.27 5.54
N THR A 70 16.25 18.39 5.09
CA THR A 70 15.09 17.73 5.74
C THR A 70 14.02 17.18 4.80
N ALA A 71 14.26 17.15 3.48
CA ALA A 71 13.27 16.73 2.51
C ALA A 71 12.80 15.26 2.75
N PRO A 72 11.49 15.01 2.95
CA PRO A 72 10.97 13.66 2.95
C PRO A 72 11.17 13.06 1.55
N LEU A 73 11.83 11.89 1.53
CA LEU A 73 12.09 11.02 0.39
C LEU A 73 10.87 10.89 -0.53
N VAL A 74 10.77 11.74 -1.55
CA VAL A 74 9.79 11.59 -2.62
C VAL A 74 10.48 11.96 -3.92
N ILE A 75 10.80 10.90 -4.68
CA ILE A 75 11.42 10.88 -6.00
C ILE A 75 12.78 11.59 -6.04
N LYS A 76 13.85 10.82 -6.24
CA LYS A 76 15.06 11.34 -6.88
C LYS A 76 14.67 11.71 -8.31
N SER A 77 13.98 12.83 -8.50
CA SER A 77 13.71 13.34 -9.83
C SER A 77 14.99 14.03 -10.24
N ASP A 78 15.79 13.36 -11.07
CA ASP A 78 16.74 14.07 -11.91
C ASP A 78 15.95 14.91 -12.94
N ASN A 79 15.12 15.87 -12.50
CA ASN A 79 14.36 16.87 -13.27
C ASN A 79 13.80 16.45 -14.65
N ASN A 80 13.57 15.16 -14.89
CA ASN A 80 13.23 14.68 -16.22
C ASN A 80 11.71 14.69 -16.35
N LEU A 81 11.22 15.62 -17.17
CA LEU A 81 9.83 15.71 -17.63
C LEU A 81 9.29 14.37 -18.18
N ASN A 82 10.19 13.47 -18.62
CA ASN A 82 9.87 12.10 -19.04
C ASN A 82 9.39 11.19 -17.89
N ASP A 83 9.76 11.48 -16.64
CA ASP A 83 9.37 10.67 -15.48
C ASP A 83 7.91 10.93 -15.06
N LEU A 84 7.43 12.16 -15.27
CA LEU A 84 6.03 12.53 -15.03
C LEU A 84 5.07 11.81 -15.97
N ASP A 85 5.29 11.89 -17.29
CA ASP A 85 4.39 11.22 -18.24
C ASP A 85 4.42 9.69 -18.02
N THR A 86 5.58 9.13 -17.68
CA THR A 86 5.73 7.72 -17.31
C THR A 86 4.94 7.34 -16.06
N LEU A 87 4.92 8.21 -15.04
CA LEU A 87 4.10 8.05 -13.84
C LEU A 87 2.60 8.04 -14.18
N PHE A 88 2.12 8.94 -15.03
CA PHE A 88 0.71 8.91 -15.46
C PHE A 88 0.40 7.77 -16.44
N GLN A 89 1.37 7.28 -17.21
CA GLN A 89 1.17 6.15 -18.11
C GLN A 89 1.19 4.81 -17.38
N THR A 90 2.11 4.62 -16.44
CA THR A 90 2.39 3.33 -15.77
C THR A 90 2.58 3.49 -14.25
N PRO A 91 1.62 4.13 -13.53
CA PRO A 91 1.80 4.53 -12.14
C PRO A 91 2.12 3.37 -11.23
N ILE A 92 1.48 2.23 -11.47
CA ILE A 92 1.68 1.00 -10.72
C ILE A 92 3.14 0.54 -10.76
N GLN A 93 3.77 0.56 -11.94
CA GLN A 93 5.16 0.10 -12.10
C GLN A 93 6.14 1.11 -11.48
N VAL A 94 5.82 2.40 -11.57
CA VAL A 94 6.61 3.45 -10.92
C VAL A 94 6.55 3.29 -9.40
N PHE A 95 5.36 3.21 -8.80
CA PHE A 95 5.20 2.96 -7.37
C PHE A 95 5.84 1.63 -6.93
N LYS A 96 5.69 0.55 -7.70
CA LYS A 96 6.32 -0.74 -7.39
C LYS A 96 7.84 -0.60 -7.32
N SER A 97 8.42 0.12 -8.28
CA SER A 97 9.86 0.37 -8.32
C SER A 97 10.30 1.26 -7.16
N GLU A 98 9.54 2.30 -6.84
CA GLU A 98 9.83 3.22 -5.73
C GLU A 98 9.79 2.52 -4.38
N ILE A 99 8.73 1.74 -4.10
CA ILE A 99 8.63 0.92 -2.89
C ILE A 99 9.79 -0.09 -2.79
N LYS A 100 10.23 -0.66 -3.91
CA LYS A 100 11.41 -1.56 -3.94
C LYS A 100 12.70 -0.80 -3.65
N SER A 101 12.87 0.41 -4.17
CA SER A 101 14.02 1.26 -3.89
C SER A 101 14.06 1.72 -2.44
N LEU A 102 12.91 2.04 -1.82
CA LEU A 102 12.84 2.41 -0.40
C LEU A 102 13.46 1.35 0.51
N ARG A 103 13.32 0.06 0.17
CA ARG A 103 13.94 -1.02 0.94
C ARG A 103 15.47 -0.88 1.03
N ILE A 104 16.10 -0.34 0.00
CA ILE A 104 17.57 -0.18 -0.09
C ILE A 104 17.96 1.22 0.41
N ASP A 105 17.31 2.25 -0.12
CA ASP A 105 17.67 3.66 0.10
C ASP A 105 17.22 4.18 1.47
N SER A 106 16.10 3.68 1.98
CA SER A 106 15.54 4.07 3.29
C SER A 106 14.85 2.89 3.99
N PRO A 107 15.63 1.91 4.49
CA PRO A 107 15.06 0.69 5.07
C PRO A 107 14.10 0.95 6.24
N MET A 108 14.31 2.05 6.98
CA MET A 108 13.44 2.49 8.06
C MET A 108 12.06 2.93 7.55
N SER A 109 12.02 3.67 6.44
CA SER A 109 10.77 4.11 5.80
C SER A 109 10.00 2.91 5.25
N TYR A 110 10.72 2.02 4.56
CA TYR A 110 10.14 0.76 4.09
C TYR A 110 9.56 -0.06 5.24
N CYS A 111 10.28 -0.16 6.36
CA CYS A 111 9.79 -0.86 7.54
C CYS A 111 8.51 -0.27 8.13
N VAL A 112 8.34 1.06 8.15
CA VAL A 112 7.09 1.68 8.62
C VAL A 112 5.92 1.29 7.72
N LEU A 113 6.10 1.27 6.39
CA LEU A 113 5.06 0.84 5.46
C LEU A 113 4.69 -0.63 5.65
N VAL A 114 5.69 -1.50 5.85
CA VAL A 114 5.46 -2.92 6.15
C VAL A 114 4.73 -3.11 7.47
N LEU A 115 5.10 -2.38 8.53
CA LEU A 115 4.38 -2.41 9.80
C LEU A 115 2.93 -1.96 9.58
N CYS A 116 2.68 -0.89 8.84
CA CYS A 116 1.32 -0.46 8.54
C CYS A 116 0.51 -1.55 7.82
N LEU A 117 1.11 -2.22 6.83
CA LEU A 117 0.51 -3.37 6.16
C LEU A 117 0.16 -4.51 7.13
N LEU A 118 1.08 -4.91 8.02
CA LEU A 118 0.86 -6.03 8.96
C LEU A 118 -0.29 -5.75 9.93
N PHE A 119 -0.54 -4.48 10.24
CA PHE A 119 -1.68 -4.02 11.04
C PHE A 119 -2.89 -3.63 10.16
N ASN A 120 -3.11 -4.34 9.05
CA ASN A 120 -4.25 -4.13 8.14
C ASN A 120 -4.42 -2.67 7.66
N GLY A 121 -3.30 -2.01 7.38
CA GLY A 121 -3.29 -0.62 6.93
C GLY A 121 -3.69 0.39 8.00
N LYS A 122 -3.74 0.00 9.28
CA LYS A 122 -4.06 0.85 10.43
C LYS A 122 -3.09 0.60 11.56
N LEU A 123 -2.05 1.42 11.65
CA LEU A 123 -0.98 1.29 12.62
C LEU A 123 -1.17 2.24 13.80
N PRO A 124 -1.61 1.77 14.99
CA PRO A 124 -1.87 2.64 16.12
C PRO A 124 -0.53 3.05 16.76
N LYS A 125 -0.24 4.35 16.83
CA LYS A 125 1.05 4.84 17.38
C LYS A 125 1.27 4.40 18.84
N ARG A 126 0.19 4.36 19.64
CA ARG A 126 0.26 3.94 21.05
C ARG A 126 0.59 2.46 21.19
N ASP A 127 0.01 1.60 20.35
CA ASP A 127 0.24 0.16 20.43
C ASP A 127 1.67 -0.20 20.03
N LEU A 128 2.26 0.53 19.08
CA LEU A 128 3.68 0.44 18.77
C LEU A 128 4.58 0.85 19.94
N LEU A 129 4.29 1.97 20.60
CA LEU A 129 5.17 2.58 21.61
C LEU A 129 5.11 1.89 22.98
N TYR A 130 3.97 1.30 23.35
CA TYR A 130 3.71 0.89 24.74
C TYR A 130 3.34 -0.59 24.89
N SER A 131 3.07 -1.33 23.81
CA SER A 131 2.65 -2.72 23.93
C SER A 131 3.83 -3.70 23.81
N ASN A 132 4.06 -4.48 24.87
CA ASN A 132 4.97 -5.63 24.81
C ASN A 132 4.47 -6.73 23.85
N LYS A 133 3.18 -6.72 23.49
CA LYS A 133 2.52 -7.72 22.66
C LYS A 133 3.14 -7.85 21.26
N HIS A 134 3.66 -6.75 20.71
CA HIS A 134 4.16 -6.70 19.33
C HIS A 134 5.70 -6.72 19.23
N LYS A 135 6.41 -6.97 20.34
CA LYS A 135 7.88 -7.00 20.35
C LYS A 135 8.48 -8.03 19.40
N SER A 136 7.87 -9.21 19.28
CA SER A 136 8.31 -10.26 18.35
C SER A 136 8.12 -9.84 16.89
N LEU A 137 6.93 -9.31 16.56
CA LEU A 137 6.60 -8.76 15.24
C LEU A 137 7.59 -7.66 14.85
N LEU A 138 7.84 -6.69 15.73
CA LEU A 138 8.79 -5.60 15.47
C LEU A 138 10.19 -6.11 15.19
N LYS A 139 10.69 -7.06 15.99
CA LYS A 139 12.02 -7.65 15.79
C LYS A 139 12.14 -8.41 14.48
N ASP A 140 11.11 -9.17 14.13
CA ASP A 140 11.07 -9.93 12.88
C ASP A 140 11.00 -8.97 11.68
N CYS A 141 10.11 -7.97 11.74
CA CYS A 141 9.96 -6.92 10.72
C CYS A 141 11.26 -6.12 10.51
N TYR A 142 11.92 -5.70 11.60
CA TYR A 142 13.23 -5.05 11.51
C TYR A 142 14.27 -5.95 10.84
N GLY A 143 14.33 -7.22 11.24
CA GLY A 143 15.27 -8.18 10.67
C GLY A 143 15.12 -8.32 9.15
N VAL A 144 13.89 -8.49 8.65
CA VAL A 144 13.63 -8.65 7.20
C VAL A 144 13.78 -7.35 6.41
N CYS A 145 13.58 -6.20 7.06
CA CYS A 145 13.85 -4.89 6.47
C CYS A 145 15.35 -4.51 6.51
N GLY A 146 16.25 -5.37 7.02
CA GLY A 146 17.69 -5.09 7.10
C GLY A 146 18.07 -4.11 8.22
N LEU A 147 17.18 -3.90 9.20
CA LEU A 147 17.41 -3.04 10.36
C LEU A 147 17.93 -3.84 11.55
N ASN A 148 18.60 -3.14 12.47
CA ASN A 148 19.00 -3.74 13.74
C ASN A 148 17.74 -4.10 14.55
N ARG A 149 17.64 -5.34 15.05
CA ARG A 149 16.50 -5.79 15.87
C ARG A 149 16.33 -5.01 17.18
N GLY A 150 17.35 -4.28 17.61
CA GLY A 150 17.33 -3.36 18.76
C GLY A 150 17.01 -1.90 18.40
N THR A 151 16.57 -1.60 17.17
CA THR A 151 16.25 -0.23 16.73
C THR A 151 15.17 0.39 17.63
N PRO A 152 15.40 1.58 18.20
CA PRO A 152 14.43 2.22 19.10
C PRO A 152 13.11 2.56 18.39
N ILE A 153 11.99 2.31 19.07
CA ILE A 153 10.63 2.61 18.55
C ILE A 153 10.43 4.13 18.37
N LYS A 154 11.13 4.97 19.13
CA LYS A 154 11.07 6.43 18.95
C LYS A 154 11.48 6.85 17.54
N THR A 155 12.49 6.18 16.97
CA THR A 155 12.96 6.42 15.59
C THR A 155 11.89 6.08 14.55
N LEU A 156 11.04 5.07 14.79
CA LEU A 156 9.89 4.77 13.92
C LEU A 156 8.88 5.92 13.89
N SER A 157 8.59 6.53 15.04
CA SER A 157 7.57 7.58 15.11
C SER A 157 7.97 8.83 14.32
N ASP A 158 9.25 9.17 14.27
CA ASP A 158 9.73 10.33 13.53
C ASP A 158 9.73 10.06 12.02
N ILE A 159 10.11 8.85 11.60
CA ILE A 159 10.03 8.42 10.20
C ILE A 159 8.56 8.28 9.74
N ALA A 160 7.66 7.83 10.60
CA ALA A 160 6.25 7.77 10.24
C ALA A 160 5.66 9.14 9.90
N LYS A 161 6.15 10.22 10.54
CA LYS A 161 5.75 11.59 10.18
C LYS A 161 6.24 11.98 8.79
N SER A 162 7.47 11.63 8.42
CA SER A 162 7.99 11.96 7.08
C SER A 162 7.27 11.19 5.95
N LEU A 163 6.63 10.06 6.26
CA LEU A 163 5.80 9.31 5.33
C LEU A 163 4.34 9.74 5.31
N THR A 164 3.93 10.55 6.30
CA THR A 164 2.59 11.13 6.33
C THR A 164 2.46 12.13 5.19
N ASP A 165 1.26 12.22 4.63
CA ASP A 165 0.91 12.99 3.45
C ASP A 165 1.48 12.50 2.11
N VAL A 166 2.47 11.60 2.14
CA VAL A 166 3.03 10.92 0.97
C VAL A 166 2.35 9.55 0.78
N TYR A 167 2.66 8.59 1.66
CA TYR A 167 2.14 7.21 1.59
C TYR A 167 1.08 6.95 2.64
N LEU A 168 1.18 7.68 3.75
CA LEU A 168 0.34 7.52 4.93
C LEU A 168 -0.48 8.79 5.18
N LYS A 169 -1.55 8.64 5.94
CA LYS A 169 -2.31 9.71 6.58
C LYS A 169 -2.43 9.37 8.06
N GLU A 170 -2.63 10.38 8.89
CA GLU A 170 -2.90 10.18 10.31
C GLU A 170 -4.36 10.51 10.61
N ASP A 171 -5.03 9.61 11.32
CA ASP A 171 -6.39 9.80 11.83
C ASP A 171 -6.45 9.33 13.28
N ASP A 172 -6.81 10.23 14.19
CA ASP A 172 -6.90 9.99 15.64
C ASP A 172 -5.71 9.20 16.24
N GLY A 173 -4.48 9.59 15.90
CA GLY A 173 -3.26 8.92 16.39
C GLY A 173 -2.97 7.54 15.78
N THR A 174 -3.72 7.15 14.74
CA THR A 174 -3.51 5.95 13.94
C THR A 174 -2.98 6.35 12.56
N LEU A 175 -1.88 5.72 12.16
CA LEU A 175 -1.34 5.89 10.80
C LEU A 175 -2.06 4.93 9.86
N MET A 176 -2.48 5.42 8.71
CA MET A 176 -3.19 4.66 7.70
C MET A 176 -2.60 4.89 6.33
N PHE A 177 -2.74 3.95 5.40
CA PHE A 177 -2.41 4.25 4.01
C PHE A 177 -3.31 5.36 3.47
N ILE A 178 -2.73 6.25 2.66
CA ILE A 178 -3.49 7.33 2.01
C ILE A 178 -4.51 6.77 1.01
N HIS A 179 -4.19 5.62 0.40
CA HIS A 179 -5.04 4.94 -0.57
C HIS A 179 -4.72 3.43 -0.61
N ASP A 180 -5.75 2.61 -0.82
CA ASP A 180 -5.64 1.13 -0.80
C ASP A 180 -4.65 0.61 -1.84
N ILE A 181 -4.58 1.24 -3.02
CA ILE A 181 -3.59 0.89 -4.05
C ILE A 181 -2.13 0.91 -3.54
N ILE A 182 -1.81 1.82 -2.60
CA ILE A 182 -0.46 1.89 -2.03
C ILE A 182 -0.24 0.71 -1.09
N MET A 183 -1.22 0.38 -0.26
CA MET A 183 -1.19 -0.82 0.60
C MET A 183 -1.01 -2.08 -0.25
N ASP A 184 -1.74 -2.19 -1.36
CA ASP A 184 -1.67 -3.32 -2.27
C ASP A 184 -0.29 -3.46 -2.91
N ILE A 185 0.31 -2.35 -3.38
CA ILE A 185 1.65 -2.35 -3.95
C ILE A 185 2.70 -2.74 -2.89
N VAL A 186 2.60 -2.19 -1.67
CA VAL A 186 3.47 -2.57 -0.54
C VAL A 186 3.32 -4.05 -0.21
N SER A 187 2.09 -4.57 -0.22
CA SER A 187 1.80 -5.99 0.06
C SER A 187 2.47 -6.92 -0.94
N VAL A 188 2.41 -6.60 -2.23
CA VAL A 188 3.06 -7.40 -3.28
C VAL A 188 4.57 -7.29 -3.17
N CYS A 189 5.11 -6.08 -3.02
CA CYS A 189 6.56 -5.87 -2.89
C CYS A 189 7.15 -6.60 -1.67
N PHE A 190 6.45 -6.57 -0.54
CA PHE A 190 6.91 -7.24 0.68
C PHE A 190 6.70 -8.76 0.61
N GLY A 191 5.52 -9.21 0.17
CA GLY A 191 5.17 -10.62 0.07
C GLY A 191 5.95 -11.40 -0.97
N GLU A 192 6.46 -10.75 -2.03
CA GLU A 192 7.43 -11.34 -2.97
C GLU A 192 8.74 -11.77 -2.25
N HIS A 193 9.07 -11.16 -1.12
CA HIS A 193 10.38 -11.31 -0.47
C HIS A 193 10.34 -11.94 0.93
N SER A 194 9.25 -11.77 1.66
CA SER A 194 9.09 -12.25 3.04
C SER A 194 7.67 -12.75 3.31
N PRO A 195 7.17 -13.74 2.54
CA PRO A 195 5.82 -14.26 2.71
C PRO A 195 5.62 -14.89 4.09
N ASP A 196 6.67 -15.48 4.68
CA ASP A 196 6.69 -16.06 6.03
C ASP A 196 6.30 -15.04 7.10
N ILE A 197 6.76 -13.80 7.01
CA ILE A 197 6.41 -12.74 7.95
C ILE A 197 4.94 -12.34 7.83
N ILE A 198 4.42 -12.27 6.60
CA ILE A 198 2.99 -12.00 6.36
C ILE A 198 2.15 -13.11 6.98
N LEU A 199 2.49 -14.37 6.68
CA LEU A 199 1.79 -15.53 7.24
C LEU A 199 1.83 -15.58 8.76
N LYS A 200 2.94 -15.17 9.36
CA LYS A 200 3.13 -15.23 10.81
C LYS A 200 2.46 -14.09 11.57
N HIS A 201 2.49 -12.88 11.02
CA HIS A 201 2.18 -11.67 11.79
C HIS A 201 1.05 -10.82 11.23
N ALA A 202 0.71 -10.93 9.95
CA ALA A 202 -0.30 -10.06 9.36
C ALA A 202 -1.68 -10.37 9.95
N ASP A 203 -2.52 -9.35 10.02
CA ASP A 203 -3.95 -9.51 10.28
C ASP A 203 -4.60 -10.49 9.30
N ILE A 204 -5.61 -11.23 9.76
CA ILE A 204 -6.27 -12.25 8.96
C ILE A 204 -6.95 -11.67 7.71
N GLU A 205 -7.46 -10.43 7.77
CA GLU A 205 -8.03 -9.76 6.61
C GLU A 205 -6.98 -9.48 5.53
N VAL A 206 -5.73 -9.18 5.93
CA VAL A 206 -4.62 -9.02 4.97
C VAL A 206 -4.34 -10.35 4.29
N ILE A 207 -4.30 -11.44 5.05
CA ILE A 207 -4.05 -12.78 4.52
C ILE A 207 -5.14 -13.13 3.50
N ILE A 208 -6.41 -13.06 3.87
CA ILE A 208 -7.48 -13.54 2.99
C ILE A 208 -7.65 -12.65 1.73
N ASN A 209 -7.51 -11.33 1.87
CA ASN A 209 -7.72 -10.41 0.76
C ASN A 209 -6.54 -10.35 -0.21
N ARG A 210 -5.33 -10.72 0.22
CA ARG A 210 -4.10 -10.46 -0.56
C ARG A 210 -3.23 -11.66 -0.79
N VAL A 211 -3.44 -12.81 -0.15
CA VAL A 211 -2.60 -14.00 -0.32
C VAL A 211 -3.26 -15.03 -1.24
N LEU A 212 -2.50 -15.60 -2.18
CA LEU A 212 -2.90 -16.70 -3.05
C LEU A 212 -1.84 -17.80 -3.09
N LEU A 213 -2.28 -19.05 -3.21
CA LEU A 213 -1.39 -20.18 -3.45
C LEU A 213 -0.98 -20.22 -4.93
N LYS A 214 0.29 -20.52 -5.22
CA LYS A 214 0.88 -20.48 -6.57
C LYS A 214 0.25 -21.43 -7.61
N LYS A 215 -0.78 -22.22 -7.27
CA LYS A 215 -1.42 -23.16 -8.19
C LYS A 215 -2.93 -22.91 -8.29
N ILE A 216 -3.34 -21.86 -9.00
CA ILE A 216 -4.70 -21.73 -9.56
C ILE A 216 -4.59 -21.09 -10.95
N THR A 217 -5.19 -21.75 -11.95
CA THR A 217 -5.07 -21.52 -13.40
C THR A 217 -6.07 -20.52 -13.99
N THR A 218 -6.76 -19.73 -13.17
CA THR A 218 -7.70 -18.71 -13.65
C THR A 218 -7.03 -17.34 -13.71
N GLU A 219 -7.37 -16.55 -14.72
CA GLU A 219 -6.95 -15.15 -14.84
C GLU A 219 -7.37 -14.38 -13.57
N THR A 220 -6.43 -14.18 -12.65
CA THR A 220 -6.69 -13.46 -11.40
C THR A 220 -6.58 -11.96 -11.65
N THR A 221 -7.67 -11.21 -11.43
CA THR A 221 -7.66 -9.75 -11.42
C THR A 221 -7.31 -9.24 -10.00
N GLY A 222 -6.21 -8.50 -9.85
CA GLY A 222 -5.85 -7.80 -8.60
C GLY A 222 -4.40 -8.02 -8.12
N TYR A 223 -4.00 -7.28 -7.07
CA TYR A 223 -2.69 -7.43 -6.42
C TYR A 223 -2.72 -8.53 -5.37
N ARG A 224 -1.96 -9.60 -5.63
CA ARG A 224 -1.94 -10.79 -4.78
C ARG A 224 -0.50 -11.25 -4.51
N ILE A 225 -0.27 -11.79 -3.32
CA ILE A 225 0.96 -12.39 -2.83
C ILE A 225 0.93 -13.87 -3.15
N PHE A 226 1.82 -14.32 -4.03
CA PHE A 226 1.90 -15.73 -4.41
C PHE A 226 2.77 -16.51 -3.43
N ILE A 227 2.20 -17.55 -2.82
CA ILE A 227 2.91 -18.40 -1.87
C ILE A 227 3.46 -19.67 -2.56
N PRO A 228 4.79 -19.90 -2.51
CA PRO A 228 5.40 -21.10 -3.05
C PRO A 228 5.04 -22.33 -2.21
N GLU A 229 5.13 -23.51 -2.83
CA GLU A 229 4.68 -24.79 -2.25
C GLU A 229 5.25 -25.09 -0.86
N HIS A 230 6.51 -24.75 -0.61
CA HIS A 230 7.15 -25.00 0.68
C HIS A 230 6.56 -24.19 1.85
N HIS A 231 5.78 -23.13 1.59
CA HIS A 231 5.09 -22.33 2.61
C HIS A 231 3.59 -22.66 2.73
N HIS A 232 3.09 -23.66 1.99
CA HIS A 232 1.66 -24.04 2.05
C HIS A 232 1.28 -24.52 3.44
N VAL A 233 2.12 -25.33 4.08
CA VAL A 233 1.88 -25.83 5.45
C VAL A 233 1.77 -24.67 6.45
N ASP A 234 2.66 -23.67 6.36
CA ASP A 234 2.63 -22.49 7.22
C ASP A 234 1.34 -21.69 7.02
N PHE A 235 0.89 -21.55 5.78
CA PHE A 235 -0.38 -20.88 5.45
C PHE A 235 -1.58 -21.62 6.04
N PHE A 236 -1.67 -22.94 5.84
CA PHE A 236 -2.76 -23.74 6.41
C PHE A 236 -2.75 -23.71 7.93
N HIS A 237 -1.56 -23.86 8.55
CA HIS A 237 -1.44 -23.78 10.00
C HIS A 237 -1.92 -22.43 10.52
N ARG A 238 -1.56 -21.32 9.86
CA ARG A 238 -2.06 -20.00 10.25
C ARG A 238 -3.58 -19.91 10.19
N LEU A 239 -4.21 -20.38 9.11
CA LEU A 239 -5.68 -20.37 8.99
C LEU A 239 -6.34 -21.21 10.10
N CYS A 240 -5.79 -22.38 10.43
CA CYS A 240 -6.26 -23.20 11.55
C CYS A 240 -6.18 -22.45 12.88
N THR A 241 -5.04 -21.80 13.17
CA THR A 241 -4.88 -20.99 14.39
C THR A 241 -5.94 -19.89 14.49
N GLU A 242 -6.32 -19.26 13.37
CA GLU A 242 -7.37 -18.22 13.37
C GLU A 242 -8.77 -18.81 13.62
N ILE A 243 -9.06 -20.00 13.08
CA ILE A 243 -10.30 -20.73 13.37
C ILE A 243 -10.38 -21.05 14.87
N GLU A 244 -9.29 -21.58 15.45
CA GLU A 244 -9.19 -21.89 16.89
C GLU A 244 -9.37 -20.65 17.77
N ASN A 245 -8.91 -19.49 17.30
CA ASN A 245 -9.09 -18.20 17.98
C ASN A 245 -10.49 -17.59 17.83
N GLY A 246 -11.43 -18.27 17.17
CA GLY A 246 -12.82 -17.82 17.00
C GLY A 246 -13.08 -16.97 15.76
N ASN A 247 -12.10 -16.81 14.87
CA ASN A 247 -12.22 -16.01 13.63
C ASN A 247 -12.73 -16.83 12.43
N ALA A 248 -13.37 -17.98 12.68
CA ALA A 248 -13.81 -18.92 11.64
C ALA A 248 -14.65 -18.26 10.53
N LEU A 249 -15.57 -17.35 10.88
CA LEU A 249 -16.40 -16.66 9.88
C LEU A 249 -15.59 -15.78 8.94
N GLN A 250 -14.52 -15.13 9.43
CA GLN A 250 -13.64 -14.32 8.57
C GLN A 250 -12.89 -15.23 7.60
N VAL A 251 -12.32 -16.33 8.12
CA VAL A 251 -11.64 -17.34 7.31
C VAL A 251 -12.57 -17.90 6.23
N PHE A 252 -13.81 -18.29 6.55
CA PHE A 252 -14.67 -18.96 5.57
C PHE A 252 -15.47 -18.03 4.64
N ASN A 253 -15.78 -16.79 5.03
CA ASN A 253 -16.62 -15.90 4.20
C ASN A 253 -15.86 -15.15 3.09
N HIS A 254 -14.54 -14.99 3.18
CA HIS A 254 -13.77 -14.19 2.22
C HIS A 254 -12.94 -15.04 1.24
N CYS A 255 -13.04 -16.36 1.31
CA CYS A 255 -12.11 -17.25 0.63
C CYS A 255 -12.45 -17.51 -0.85
N GLN A 256 -11.56 -17.04 -1.71
CA GLN A 256 -11.20 -17.67 -2.99
C GLN A 256 -10.38 -18.97 -2.80
N LEU A 257 -10.40 -19.58 -1.60
CA LEU A 257 -9.87 -20.93 -1.39
C LEU A 257 -10.88 -21.95 -1.91
N GLU A 258 -10.67 -22.45 -3.12
CA GLU A 258 -11.28 -23.70 -3.53
C GLU A 258 -10.44 -24.86 -2.98
N ILE A 259 -10.92 -25.49 -1.92
CA ILE A 259 -10.36 -26.75 -1.42
C ILE A 259 -10.98 -27.88 -2.24
N HIS A 260 -10.23 -28.35 -3.24
CA HIS A 260 -10.59 -29.57 -3.97
C HIS A 260 -10.16 -30.78 -3.14
N TRP A 261 -11.12 -31.50 -2.60
CA TRP A 261 -10.87 -32.82 -2.03
C TRP A 261 -10.68 -33.82 -3.18
N VAL A 262 -9.53 -34.50 -3.20
CA VAL A 262 -9.30 -35.68 -4.06
C VAL A 262 -9.72 -36.93 -3.30
#